data_AF-A0A3N2H604-F1
#
_entry.id   AF-A0A3N2H604-F1
#
_cell.length_a   1.000
_cell.length_b   1.000
_cell.length_c   1.000
_cell.angle_alpha   90.00
_cell.angle_beta   90.00
_cell.angle_gamma   90.00
#
_symmetry.space_group_name_H-M   'P 1'
#
loop_
_entity.id
_entity.type
_entity.pdbx_description
1 polymer ?
#
loop_
_entity_poly.entity_id
_entity_poly.type
_entity_poly.pdbx_seq_one_letter_code
_entity_poly.pdbx_strand_id
1 'polypeptide(L)'
;MSRSQKPSRQVQVEEQIQVVLAVLKGELSLAEAARRHGVSSATVGNWRDRFVDAGKAGMDRSLPGLDGGHSQTERRLRTECKELKLALAEATVQLRIWQKGSEYIDAAPSPTSRP
;
A
#
# COMPACT_ATOMS: atom_id res chain seq x y z
N MET A 1 -35.97 -0.28 -26.69
CA MET A 1 -34.60 -0.43 -27.24
C MET A 1 -33.71 -0.97 -26.14
N SER A 2 -33.57 -2.30 -26.03
CA SER A 2 -32.78 -2.93 -24.96
C SER A 2 -31.30 -2.89 -25.33
N ARG A 3 -30.51 -2.08 -24.62
CA ARG A 3 -29.04 -2.13 -24.72
C ARG A 3 -28.58 -3.41 -24.03
N SER A 4 -28.35 -4.48 -24.79
CA SER A 4 -27.65 -5.68 -24.32
C SER A 4 -26.25 -5.29 -23.86
N GLN A 5 -26.06 -5.21 -22.55
CA GLN A 5 -24.74 -5.02 -21.94
C GLN A 5 -24.02 -6.36 -21.98
N LYS A 6 -23.20 -6.55 -23.02
CA LYS A 6 -22.33 -7.71 -23.21
C LYS A 6 -21.38 -7.79 -22.00
N PRO A 7 -21.15 -8.98 -21.40
CA PRO A 7 -20.26 -9.10 -20.25
C PRO A 7 -18.86 -8.58 -20.62
N SER A 8 -18.40 -7.58 -19.88
CA SER A 8 -17.11 -6.93 -20.08
C SER A 8 -15.99 -7.93 -19.83
N ARG A 9 -15.22 -8.23 -20.88
CA ARG A 9 -13.98 -9.00 -20.78
C ARG A 9 -13.03 -8.26 -19.84
N GLN A 10 -12.60 -8.91 -18.76
CA GLN A 10 -11.55 -8.38 -17.90
C GLN A 10 -10.23 -8.49 -18.66
N VAL A 11 -9.63 -7.34 -18.95
CA VAL A 11 -8.32 -7.24 -19.59
C VAL A 11 -7.26 -7.40 -18.49
N GLN A 12 -6.31 -8.31 -18.70
CA GLN A 12 -5.20 -8.49 -17.76
C GLN A 12 -4.30 -7.25 -17.74
N VAL A 13 -3.57 -7.03 -16.64
CA VAL A 13 -2.77 -5.80 -16.46
C VAL A 13 -1.70 -5.66 -17.56
N GLU A 14 -1.05 -6.75 -17.94
CA GLU A 14 -0.04 -6.78 -19.01
C GLU A 14 -0.64 -6.40 -20.36
N GLU A 15 -1.83 -6.92 -20.67
CA GLU A 15 -2.57 -6.59 -21.89
C GLU A 15 -2.99 -5.11 -21.89
N GLN A 16 -3.46 -4.59 -20.76
CA GLN A 16 -3.79 -3.18 -20.59
C GLN A 16 -2.57 -2.28 -20.84
N ILE A 17 -1.38 -2.66 -20.34
CA ILE A 17 -0.15 -1.90 -20.58
C ILE A 17 0.19 -1.89 -22.08
N GLN A 18 0.12 -3.04 -22.76
CA GLN A 18 0.37 -3.12 -24.20
C GLN A 18 -0.58 -2.22 -25.00
N VAL A 19 -1.87 -2.23 -24.66
CA VAL A 19 -2.88 -1.36 -25.28
C VAL A 19 -2.54 0.11 -25.10
N VAL A 20 -2.20 0.52 -23.87
CA VAL A 20 -1.86 1.91 -23.57
C VAL A 20 -0.61 2.34 -24.35
N LEU A 21 0.41 1.49 -24.43
CA LEU A 21 1.62 1.79 -25.20
C LEU A 21 1.34 1.93 -26.70
N ALA A 22 0.54 1.05 -27.29
CA ALA A 22 0.15 1.14 -28.70
C ALA A 22 -0.65 2.44 -28.99
N VAL A 23 -1.53 2.84 -28.06
CA VAL A 23 -2.28 4.10 -28.16
C VAL A 23 -1.35 5.30 -28.07
N LEU A 24 -0.40 5.31 -27.12
CA LEU A 24 0.56 6.41 -26.96
C LEU A 24 1.51 6.55 -28.16
N LYS A 25 1.86 5.44 -28.81
CA LYS A 25 2.64 5.44 -30.06
C LYS A 25 1.84 5.88 -31.29
N GLY A 26 0.50 5.97 -31.18
CA GLY A 26 -0.38 6.27 -32.32
C GLY A 26 -0.64 5.06 -33.25
N GLU A 27 -0.17 3.86 -32.88
CA GLU A 27 -0.44 2.61 -33.61
C GLU A 27 -1.92 2.21 -33.51
N LEU A 28 -2.58 2.62 -32.43
CA LEU A 28 -3.99 2.32 -32.16
C LEU A 28 -4.75 3.57 -31.71
N SER A 29 -5.94 3.81 -32.26
CA SER A 29 -6.84 4.83 -31.69
C SER A 29 -7.56 4.27 -30.45
N LEU A 30 -8.00 5.17 -29.56
CA LEU A 30 -8.80 4.79 -28.39
C LEU A 30 -10.06 3.98 -28.77
N ALA A 31 -10.69 4.32 -29.90
CA ALA A 31 -11.89 3.63 -30.38
C ALA A 31 -11.58 2.22 -30.92
N GLU A 32 -10.44 2.05 -31.60
CA GLU A 32 -10.00 0.74 -32.09
C GLU A 32 -9.57 -0.17 -30.93
N ALA A 33 -8.84 0.35 -29.96
CA ALA A 33 -8.49 -0.34 -28.72
C ALA A 33 -9.73 -0.83 -27.97
N ALA A 34 -10.72 0.06 -27.79
CA ALA A 34 -11.97 -0.26 -27.12
C ALA A 34 -12.70 -1.45 -27.79
N ARG A 35 -12.81 -1.44 -29.13
CA ARG A 35 -13.46 -2.51 -29.89
C ARG A 35 -12.74 -3.85 -29.74
N ARG A 36 -11.41 -3.88 -29.88
CA ARG A 36 -10.61 -5.11 -29.82
C ARG A 36 -10.70 -5.80 -28.46
N HIS A 37 -10.72 -5.01 -27.39
CA HIS A 37 -10.68 -5.53 -26.03
C HIS A 37 -12.06 -5.58 -25.35
N GLY A 38 -13.12 -5.21 -26.05
CA GLY A 38 -14.49 -5.27 -25.53
C GLY A 38 -14.77 -4.30 -24.38
N VAL A 39 -14.06 -3.16 -24.35
CA VAL A 39 -14.20 -2.11 -23.34
C VAL A 39 -14.66 -0.80 -23.99
N SER A 40 -14.96 0.23 -23.20
CA SER A 40 -15.31 1.55 -23.73
C SER A 40 -14.06 2.37 -24.08
N SER A 41 -14.17 3.31 -25.03
CA SER A 41 -13.09 4.25 -25.35
C SER A 41 -12.70 5.11 -24.15
N ALA A 42 -13.65 5.44 -23.27
CA ALA A 42 -13.40 6.12 -22.00
C ALA A 42 -12.56 5.28 -21.05
N THR A 43 -12.79 3.97 -20.98
CA THR A 43 -11.99 3.04 -20.18
C THR A 43 -10.53 3.02 -20.64
N VAL A 44 -10.29 2.94 -21.95
CA VAL A 44 -8.93 3.00 -22.52
C VAL A 44 -8.30 4.38 -22.28
N GLY A 45 -9.07 5.46 -22.38
CA GLY A 45 -8.62 6.81 -22.03
C GLY A 45 -8.16 6.90 -20.59
N ASN A 46 -8.94 6.38 -19.64
CA ASN A 46 -8.57 6.35 -18.23
C ASN A 46 -7.29 5.52 -17.97
N TRP A 47 -7.09 4.42 -18.71
CA TRP A 47 -5.86 3.63 -18.61
C TRP A 47 -4.63 4.42 -19.07
N ARG A 48 -4.76 5.12 -20.20
CA ARG A 48 -3.72 6.00 -20.73
C ARG A 48 -3.37 7.11 -19.73
N ASP A 49 -4.38 7.77 -19.19
CA ASP A 49 -4.18 8.91 -18.29
C ASP A 49 -3.48 8.46 -17.00
N ARG A 50 -3.94 7.36 -16.39
CA ARG A 50 -3.29 6.76 -15.22
C ARG A 50 -1.84 6.35 -15.48
N PHE A 51 -1.53 5.81 -16.66
CA PHE A 51 -0.18 5.41 -17.02
C PHE A 51 0.74 6.64 -17.14
N VAL A 52 0.29 7.70 -17.81
CA VAL A 52 1.05 8.94 -17.97
C VAL A 52 1.25 9.64 -16.63
N ASP A 53 0.21 9.72 -15.79
CA ASP A 53 0.30 10.35 -14.48
C ASP A 53 1.24 9.58 -13.54
N ALA A 54 1.18 8.25 -13.54
CA ALA A 54 2.14 7.42 -12.82
C ALA A 54 3.57 7.60 -13.34
N GLY A 55 3.75 7.71 -14.67
CA GLY A 55 5.05 8.01 -15.28
C GLY A 55 5.60 9.36 -14.84
N LYS A 56 4.78 10.42 -14.86
CA LYS A 56 5.16 11.76 -14.38
C LYS A 56 5.51 11.75 -12.89
N ALA A 57 4.69 11.13 -12.06
CA ALA A 57 4.96 11.00 -10.62
C ALA A 57 6.28 10.25 -10.36
N GLY A 58 6.58 9.23 -11.17
CA GLY A 58 7.84 8.50 -11.12
C GLY A 58 9.05 9.27 -11.63
N MET A 59 8.87 10.29 -12.47
CA MET A 59 9.94 11.17 -12.97
C MET A 59 10.20 12.36 -12.04
N ASP A 60 9.14 12.99 -11.53
CA ASP A 60 9.20 14.08 -10.54
C ASP A 60 9.82 13.58 -9.22
N ARG A 61 9.51 12.34 -8.87
CA ARG A 61 10.30 11.55 -7.94
C ARG A 61 11.60 11.13 -8.63
N SER A 62 12.58 12.03 -8.72
CA SER A 62 13.95 11.78 -9.19
C SER A 62 14.34 10.30 -9.00
N LEU A 63 14.41 9.54 -10.11
CA LEU A 63 14.47 8.07 -10.12
C LEU A 63 15.37 7.55 -8.97
N PRO A 64 14.83 6.87 -7.95
CA PRO A 64 15.62 5.92 -7.19
C PRO A 64 15.74 4.70 -8.11
N GLY A 65 16.85 4.62 -8.84
CA GLY A 65 17.13 3.51 -9.73
C GLY A 65 16.91 2.18 -9.01
N LEU A 66 16.10 1.32 -9.63
CA LEU A 66 15.87 -0.12 -9.40
C LEU A 66 15.56 -0.64 -7.97
N ASP A 67 15.87 0.10 -6.90
CA ASP A 67 15.80 -0.36 -5.53
C ASP A 67 14.80 0.49 -4.74
N GLY A 68 13.52 0.19 -4.92
CA GLY A 68 12.47 0.41 -3.92
C GLY A 68 12.56 1.75 -3.19
N GLY A 69 12.54 2.87 -3.92
CA GLY A 69 12.42 4.18 -3.30
C GLY A 69 11.08 4.27 -2.58
N HIS A 70 11.03 3.90 -1.32
CA HIS A 70 9.82 3.95 -0.49
C HIS A 70 9.23 5.36 -0.53
N SER A 71 7.91 5.48 -0.66
CA SER A 71 7.20 6.78 -0.62
C SER A 71 7.70 7.62 0.57
N GLN A 72 7.72 8.96 0.49
CA GLN A 72 8.05 9.79 1.67
C GLN A 72 7.14 9.39 2.86
N THR A 73 5.88 9.09 2.55
CA THR A 73 4.90 8.48 3.45
C THR A 73 5.37 7.14 4.01
N GLU A 74 5.93 6.26 3.18
CA GLU A 74 6.39 4.94 3.62
C GLU A 74 7.65 5.02 4.48
N ARG A 75 8.57 5.95 4.18
CA ARG A 75 9.71 6.25 5.05
C ARG A 75 9.22 6.74 6.42
N ARG A 76 8.26 7.66 6.43
CA ARG A 76 7.63 8.15 7.66
C ARG A 76 6.96 7.02 8.44
N LEU A 77 6.14 6.21 7.78
CA LEU A 77 5.47 5.06 8.40
C LEU A 77 6.47 4.06 8.98
N ARG A 78 7.60 3.82 8.31
CA ARG A 78 8.65 2.92 8.84
C ARG A 78 9.33 3.47 10.08
N THR A 79 9.62 4.77 10.11
CA THR A 79 10.15 5.43 11.31
C THR A 79 9.16 5.32 12.46
N GLU A 80 7.89 5.64 12.21
CA GLU A 80 6.81 5.55 13.20
C GLU A 80 6.61 4.12 13.72
N CYS A 81 6.59 3.12 12.82
CA CYS A 81 6.56 1.71 13.22
C CYS A 81 7.76 1.30 14.08
N LYS A 82 8.94 1.87 13.85
CA LYS A 82 10.13 1.58 14.66
C LYS A 82 9.99 2.17 16.06
N GLU A 83 9.52 3.42 16.16
CA GLU A 83 9.28 4.11 17.44
C GLU A 83 8.21 3.39 18.26
N LEU A 84 7.09 3.01 17.64
CA LEU A 84 6.02 2.26 18.31
C LEU A 84 6.50 0.91 18.84
N LYS A 85 7.36 0.20 18.09
CA LYS A 85 7.95 -1.06 18.55
C LYS A 85 8.85 -0.89 19.77
N LEU A 86 9.62 0.19 19.82
CA LEU A 86 10.48 0.50 20.97
C LEU A 86 9.64 0.83 22.21
N ALA A 87 8.64 1.70 22.06
CA ALA A 87 7.73 2.05 23.16
C ALA A 87 6.98 0.81 23.69
N LEU A 88 6.54 -0.08 22.80
CA LEU A 88 5.90 -1.34 23.19
C LEU A 88 6.87 -2.26 23.97
N ALA A 89 8.12 -2.37 23.52
CA ALA A 89 9.13 -3.16 24.22
C ALA A 89 9.39 -2.61 25.62
N GLU A 90 9.53 -1.29 25.77
CA GLU A 90 9.72 -0.63 27.06
C GLU A 90 8.54 -0.86 28.01
N ALA A 91 7.31 -0.64 27.54
CA ALA A 91 6.11 -0.86 28.34
C ALA A 91 5.98 -2.32 28.79
N THR A 92 6.35 -3.27 27.91
CA THR A 92 6.34 -4.71 28.25
C THR A 92 7.35 -5.03 29.35
N VAL A 93 8.55 -4.44 29.30
CA VAL A 93 9.56 -4.60 30.36
C VAL A 93 9.07 -4.03 31.68
N GLN A 94 8.49 -2.83 31.66
CA GLN A 94 7.92 -2.21 32.86
C GLN A 94 6.85 -3.11 33.48
N LEU A 95 5.86 -3.56 32.69
CA LEU A 95 4.80 -4.45 33.18
C LEU A 95 5.36 -5.72 33.84
N ARG A 96 6.41 -6.31 33.25
CA ARG A 96 7.05 -7.50 33.82
C ARG A 96 7.75 -7.22 35.16
N ILE A 97 8.37 -6.05 35.29
CA ILE A 97 8.98 -5.61 36.55
C ILE A 97 7.91 -5.40 37.61
N TRP A 98 6.80 -4.72 37.26
CA TRP A 98 5.68 -4.51 38.17
C TRP A 98 5.03 -5.83 38.63
N GLN A 99 4.81 -6.77 37.72
CA GLN A 99 4.29 -8.10 38.05
C GLN A 99 5.20 -8.83 39.04
N LYS A 100 6.51 -8.89 38.75
CA LYS A 100 7.48 -9.50 39.67
C LYS A 100 7.54 -8.77 41.01
N GLY A 101 7.49 -7.43 41.01
CA GLY A 101 7.46 -6.62 42.23
C GLY A 101 6.25 -6.92 43.10
N SER A 102 5.07 -7.07 42.49
CA SER A 102 3.84 -7.50 43.17
C SER A 102 3.99 -8.89 43.78
N GLU A 103 4.51 -9.85 43.01
CA GLU A 103 4.74 -11.22 43.50
C GLU A 103 5.67 -11.25 44.74
N TYR A 104 6.69 -10.38 44.78
CA TYR A 104 7.56 -10.23 45.95
C TYR A 104 6.86 -9.62 47.17
N ILE A 105 5.94 -8.66 46.96
CA ILE A 105 5.16 -8.05 48.03
C ILE A 105 4.14 -9.04 48.59
N ASP A 106 3.49 -9.82 47.71
CA ASP A 106 2.52 -10.86 48.10
C ASP A 106 3.19 -12.06 48.80
N ALA A 107 4.45 -12.35 48.47
CA ALA A 107 5.24 -13.43 49.09
C ALA A 107 5.96 -13.02 50.38
N ALA A 108 6.03 -11.72 50.70
CA ALA A 108 6.68 -11.24 51.91
C ALA A 108 5.75 -11.45 53.13
N PRO A 109 6.16 -12.19 54.18
CA PRO A 109 5.34 -12.34 55.37
C PRO A 109 5.22 -10.98 56.09
N SER A 110 3.98 -10.55 56.32
CA SER A 110 3.63 -9.30 57.02
C SER A 110 4.35 -9.18 58.37
N PRO A 111 5.14 -8.12 58.62
CA PRO A 111 5.82 -7.94 59.91
C PRO A 111 4.93 -7.20 60.90
N THR A 112 3.86 -7.81 61.38
CA THR A 112 3.09 -7.35 62.56
C THR A 112 2.33 -8.56 63.13
N SER A 113 2.47 -8.97 64.40
CA SER A 113 2.66 -8.18 65.61
C SER A 113 3.61 -8.88 66.60
N ARG A 114 4.41 -8.10 67.32
CA ARG A 114 5.12 -8.51 68.54
C ARG A 114 4.21 -8.30 69.77
N PRO A 115 4.50 -9.01 70.89
CA PRO A 115 3.50 -9.56 71.82
C PRO A 115 2.78 -8.55 72.72
#